data_AF-A0A7C2QFG7-F1
#
_entry.id   AF-A0A7C2QFG7-F1
#
_cell.length_a   1.000
_cell.length_b   1.000
_cell.length_c   1.000
_cell.angle_alpha   90.00
_cell.angle_beta   90.00
_cell.angle_gamma   90.00
#
_symmetry.space_group_name_H-M   'P 1'
#
loop_
_entity.id
_entity.type
_entity.pdbx_description
1 polymer ?
#
loop_
_entity_poly.entity_id
_entity_poly.type
_entity_poly.pdbx_seq_one_letter_code
_entity_poly.pdbx_strand_id
1 'polypeptide(L)'
;MHRSQEGAEVRWLRAQWTRYYLIRHCYLWAVRGVRAFTAWLRDGMSLVAHWVLERTDPLAQCQRQREQFLAFYEQYEQLVDVLCWAARDTVHDGCDEKYQQVRDWMLKHYAPVRRAMAPVIRQVLAEADGNPQEDPFEKLFAPAHVMQVIESDGGDLLGRIILTRDIVARYDAHLRAKIEKYTRQVVH
;
A
#
# COMPACT_ATOMS: atom_id res chain seq x y z
N MET A 1 86.52 -28.06 3.47
CA MET A 1 85.54 -27.32 2.62
C MET A 1 84.70 -28.32 1.84
N HIS A 2 83.56 -28.75 2.38
CA HIS A 2 82.63 -29.67 1.70
C HIS A 2 81.59 -28.86 0.92
N ARG A 3 81.74 -28.77 -0.42
CA ARG A 3 80.67 -28.30 -1.31
C ARG A 3 79.80 -29.49 -1.69
N SER A 4 78.62 -29.56 -1.08
CA SER A 4 77.54 -30.46 -1.48
C SER A 4 77.11 -30.13 -2.92
N GLN A 5 77.37 -31.04 -3.86
CA GLN A 5 76.72 -31.04 -5.17
C GLN A 5 75.28 -31.53 -4.97
N GLU A 6 74.35 -30.61 -4.70
CA GLU A 6 72.92 -30.91 -4.82
C GLU A 6 72.62 -31.18 -6.30
N GLY A 7 72.35 -32.46 -6.61
CA GLY A 7 72.03 -32.94 -7.95
C GLY A 7 70.85 -32.17 -8.56
N ALA A 8 70.93 -31.90 -9.86
CA ALA A 8 69.90 -31.20 -10.62
C ALA A 8 68.49 -31.81 -10.44
N GLU A 9 68.40 -33.11 -10.15
CA GLU A 9 67.17 -33.83 -9.82
C GLU A 9 66.49 -33.35 -8.53
N VAL A 10 67.26 -33.05 -7.48
CA VAL A 10 66.72 -32.56 -6.19
C VAL A 10 66.13 -31.16 -6.34
N ARG A 11 66.76 -30.32 -7.17
CA ARG A 11 66.26 -28.99 -7.51
C ARG A 11 65.00 -29.06 -8.38
N TRP A 12 64.95 -29.99 -9.32
CA TRP A 12 63.77 -30.20 -10.17
C TRP A 12 62.57 -30.72 -9.36
N LEU A 13 62.79 -31.68 -8.46
CA LEU A 13 61.76 -32.17 -7.54
C LEU A 13 61.24 -31.06 -6.61
N ARG A 14 62.11 -30.24 -6.00
CA ARG A 14 61.67 -29.08 -5.17
C ARG A 14 60.83 -28.08 -5.98
N ALA A 15 61.19 -27.81 -7.22
CA ALA A 15 60.45 -26.89 -8.10
C ALA A 15 59.05 -27.44 -8.49
N GLN A 16 58.93 -28.76 -8.64
CA GLN A 16 57.66 -29.40 -8.97
C GLN A 16 56.73 -29.48 -7.75
N TRP A 17 57.28 -29.76 -6.57
CA TRP A 17 56.53 -29.75 -5.31
C TRP A 17 56.02 -28.36 -4.94
N THR A 18 56.84 -27.32 -5.13
CA THR A 18 56.42 -25.93 -4.90
C THR A 18 55.29 -25.51 -5.83
N ARG A 19 55.35 -25.87 -7.12
CA ARG A 19 54.24 -25.65 -8.06
C ARG A 19 52.96 -26.39 -7.64
N TYR A 20 53.07 -27.65 -7.22
CA TYR A 20 51.91 -28.43 -6.78
C TYR A 20 51.23 -27.82 -5.55
N TYR A 21 52.01 -27.42 -4.54
CA TYR A 21 51.46 -26.78 -3.34
C TYR A 21 50.82 -25.43 -3.65
N LEU A 22 51.40 -24.64 -4.56
CA LEU A 22 50.89 -23.33 -4.93
C LEU A 22 49.54 -23.45 -5.69
N ILE A 23 49.43 -24.38 -6.63
CA ILE A 23 48.18 -24.66 -7.34
C ILE A 23 47.11 -25.18 -6.38
N ARG A 24 47.47 -26.11 -5.48
CA ARG A 24 46.54 -26.66 -4.48
C ARG A 24 46.05 -25.57 -3.52
N HIS A 25 46.91 -24.64 -3.12
CA HIS A 25 46.56 -23.53 -2.25
C HIS A 25 45.63 -22.53 -2.96
N CYS A 26 45.89 -22.21 -4.23
CA CYS A 26 44.98 -21.39 -5.06
C CYS A 26 43.61 -22.05 -5.23
N TYR A 27 43.56 -23.37 -5.45
CA TYR A 27 42.31 -24.11 -5.61
C TYR A 27 41.48 -24.11 -4.33
N LEU A 28 42.11 -24.34 -3.17
CA LEU A 28 41.43 -24.28 -1.87
C LEU A 28 40.90 -22.88 -1.56
N TRP A 29 41.65 -21.83 -1.91
CA TRP A 29 41.19 -20.45 -1.76
C TRP A 29 40.00 -20.13 -2.67
N ALA A 30 40.04 -20.57 -3.92
CA ALA A 30 38.94 -20.40 -4.87
C ALA A 30 37.67 -21.12 -4.41
N VAL A 31 37.78 -22.38 -3.96
CA VAL A 31 36.61 -23.14 -3.45
C VAL A 31 36.03 -22.50 -2.19
N ARG A 32 36.88 -21.97 -1.30
CA ARG A 32 36.44 -21.28 -0.08
C ARG A 32 35.76 -19.95 -0.41
N GLY A 33 36.26 -19.20 -1.39
CA GLY A 33 35.63 -17.98 -1.90
C GLY A 33 34.28 -18.24 -2.57
N VAL A 34 34.18 -19.27 -3.41
CA VAL A 34 32.92 -19.66 -4.06
C VAL A 34 31.87 -20.07 -3.03
N ARG A 35 32.24 -20.84 -2.00
CA ARG A 35 31.30 -21.21 -0.93
C ARG A 35 30.79 -19.99 -0.15
N ALA A 36 31.68 -19.08 0.24
CA ALA A 36 31.30 -17.85 0.93
C ALA A 36 30.37 -16.98 0.07
N PHE A 37 30.66 -16.86 -1.23
CA PHE A 37 29.81 -16.14 -2.19
C PHE A 37 28.43 -16.79 -2.35
N THR A 38 28.35 -18.12 -2.43
CA THR A 38 27.06 -18.83 -2.51
C THR A 38 26.23 -18.72 -1.23
N ALA A 39 26.88 -18.66 -0.06
CA ALA A 39 26.21 -18.43 1.21
C ALA A 39 25.65 -17.01 1.29
N TRP A 40 26.46 -16.01 0.93
CA TRP A 40 26.03 -14.61 0.87
C TRP A 40 24.88 -14.37 -0.11
N LEU A 41 24.91 -14.99 -1.30
CA LEU A 41 23.80 -14.94 -2.25
C LEU A 41 22.53 -15.60 -1.71
N ARG A 42 22.66 -16.72 -0.99
CA ARG A 42 21.52 -17.41 -0.38
C ARG A 42 20.87 -16.56 0.71
N ASP A 43 21.66 -15.92 1.56
CA ASP A 43 21.17 -15.04 2.63
C ASP A 43 20.60 -13.72 2.07
N GLY A 44 21.21 -13.16 1.03
CA GLY A 44 20.68 -11.99 0.33
C GLY A 44 19.35 -12.28 -0.36
N MET A 45 19.21 -13.44 -1.01
CA MET A 45 17.96 -13.85 -1.64
C MET A 45 16.86 -14.20 -0.62
N SER A 46 17.19 -14.74 0.55
CA SER A 46 16.19 -15.01 1.59
C SER A 46 15.62 -13.72 2.19
N LEU A 47 16.47 -12.71 2.42
CA LEU A 47 16.05 -11.38 2.86
C LEU A 47 15.16 -10.68 1.82
N VAL A 48 15.54 -10.73 0.54
CA VAL A 48 14.73 -10.16 -0.54
C VAL A 48 13.42 -10.93 -0.72
N ALA A 49 13.44 -12.26 -0.62
CA ALA A 49 12.24 -13.08 -0.71
C ALA A 49 11.28 -12.80 0.46
N HIS A 50 11.80 -12.64 1.68
CA HIS A 50 10.98 -12.25 2.84
C HIS A 50 10.37 -10.86 2.65
N TRP A 51 11.17 -9.88 2.21
CA TRP A 51 10.69 -8.53 1.90
C TRP A 51 9.64 -8.49 0.78
N VAL A 52 9.83 -9.30 -0.26
CA VAL A 52 8.88 -9.41 -1.37
C VAL A 52 7.60 -10.08 -0.89
N LEU A 53 7.69 -11.20 -0.16
CA LEU A 53 6.54 -11.92 0.39
C LEU A 53 5.72 -11.05 1.35
N GLU A 54 6.38 -10.32 2.25
CA GLU A 54 5.76 -9.39 3.20
C GLU A 54 5.09 -8.20 2.48
N ARG A 55 5.67 -7.75 1.37
CA ARG A 55 5.07 -6.68 0.55
C ARG A 55 3.95 -7.17 -0.36
N THR A 56 3.92 -8.47 -0.69
CA THR A 56 2.91 -9.09 -1.54
C THR A 56 1.79 -9.79 -0.77
N ASP A 57 1.79 -9.80 0.56
CA ASP A 57 0.70 -10.45 1.30
C ASP A 57 -0.63 -9.72 1.01
N PRO A 58 -1.54 -10.37 0.24
CA PRO A 58 -2.78 -9.74 -0.18
C PRO A 58 -3.68 -9.43 1.02
N LEU A 59 -3.53 -10.17 2.12
CA LEU A 59 -4.31 -9.95 3.34
C LEU A 59 -3.85 -8.69 4.07
N ALA A 60 -2.54 -8.51 4.26
CA ALA A 60 -1.97 -7.30 4.85
C ALA A 60 -2.26 -6.04 4.01
N GLN A 61 -2.32 -6.16 2.68
CA GLN A 61 -2.74 -5.07 1.81
C GLN A 61 -4.23 -4.73 2.01
N CYS A 62 -5.11 -5.73 2.07
CA CYS A 62 -6.55 -5.50 2.29
C CYS A 62 -6.85 -4.90 3.67
N GLN A 63 -6.11 -5.31 4.70
CA GLN A 63 -6.23 -4.74 6.05
C GLN A 63 -5.84 -3.26 6.07
N ARG A 64 -4.70 -2.88 5.48
CA ARG A 64 -4.30 -1.47 5.35
C ARG A 64 -5.31 -0.64 4.57
N GLN A 65 -5.87 -1.20 3.50
CA GLN A 65 -6.94 -0.54 2.72
C GLN A 65 -8.21 -0.33 3.55
N ARG A 66 -8.56 -1.27 4.43
CA ARG A 66 -9.69 -1.15 5.36
C ARG A 66 -9.44 -0.08 6.42
N GLU A 67 -8.25 -0.03 7.01
CA GLU A 67 -7.89 1.01 7.98
C GLU A 67 -7.98 2.42 7.37
N GLN A 68 -7.44 2.59 6.16
CA GLN A 68 -7.57 3.85 5.40
C GLN A 68 -9.02 4.22 5.12
N PHE A 69 -9.85 3.24 4.78
CA PHE A 69 -11.27 3.46 4.55
C PHE A 69 -12.03 3.83 5.83
N LEU A 70 -11.72 3.20 6.97
CA LEU A 70 -12.35 3.53 8.25
C LEU A 70 -12.02 4.96 8.69
N ALA A 71 -10.76 5.38 8.55
CA ALA A 71 -10.36 6.76 8.83
C ALA A 71 -11.10 7.77 7.93
N PHE A 72 -11.30 7.44 6.66
CA PHE A 72 -12.14 8.23 5.76
C PHE A 72 -13.62 8.23 6.18
N TYR A 73 -14.17 7.08 6.56
CA TYR A 73 -15.56 6.95 6.95
C TYR A 73 -15.89 7.79 8.18
N GLU A 74 -15.02 7.81 9.19
CA GLU A 74 -15.19 8.66 10.38
C GLU A 74 -15.27 10.15 10.01
N GLN A 75 -14.38 10.60 9.13
CA GLN A 75 -14.39 11.99 8.65
C GLN A 75 -15.59 12.28 7.75
N TYR A 76 -16.07 11.28 7.01
CA TYR A 76 -17.26 11.40 6.17
C TYR A 76 -18.52 11.56 7.01
N GLU A 77 -18.67 10.79 8.09
CA GLU A 77 -19.81 10.98 9.00
C GLU A 77 -19.74 12.36 9.69
N GLN A 78 -18.56 12.86 10.05
CA GLN A 78 -18.41 14.23 10.54
C GLN A 78 -18.85 15.28 9.50
N LEU A 79 -18.53 15.08 8.23
CA LEU A 79 -19.00 15.95 7.15
C LEU A 79 -20.53 15.93 7.04
N VAL A 80 -21.13 14.73 7.06
CA VAL A 80 -22.59 14.55 6.98
C VAL A 80 -23.27 15.21 8.18
N ASP A 81 -22.73 15.08 9.39
CA ASP A 81 -23.27 15.70 10.59
C ASP A 81 -23.25 17.23 10.49
N VAL A 82 -22.15 17.82 10.00
CA VAL A 82 -22.04 19.27 9.77
C VAL A 82 -23.06 19.73 8.73
N LEU A 83 -23.22 19.00 7.62
CA LEU A 83 -24.19 19.33 6.58
C LEU A 83 -25.64 19.21 7.07
N CYS A 84 -25.95 18.17 7.84
CA CYS A 84 -27.27 18.00 8.46
C CYS A 84 -27.56 19.11 9.47
N TRP A 85 -26.56 19.52 10.25
CA TRP A 85 -26.70 20.60 11.21
C TRP A 85 -26.93 21.95 10.51
N ALA A 86 -26.12 22.26 9.50
CA ALA A 86 -26.25 23.47 8.66
C ALA A 86 -27.61 23.55 7.95
N ALA A 87 -28.11 22.41 7.46
CA ALA A 87 -29.42 22.35 6.80
C ALA A 87 -30.60 22.55 7.78
N ARG A 88 -30.40 22.26 9.08
CA ARG A 88 -31.43 22.36 10.11
C ARG A 88 -31.50 23.74 10.75
N ASP A 89 -30.36 24.26 11.19
CA ASP A 89 -30.28 25.54 11.91
C ASP A 89 -29.70 26.61 10.98
N THR A 90 -30.55 27.49 10.46
CA THR A 90 -30.12 28.57 9.56
C THR A 90 -29.26 29.65 10.23
N VAL A 91 -28.99 29.55 11.54
CA VAL A 91 -28.17 30.48 12.33
C VAL A 91 -26.84 29.80 12.70
N HIS A 92 -25.75 30.23 12.04
CA HIS A 92 -24.52 29.45 11.85
C HIS A 92 -23.30 29.97 12.65
N ASP A 93 -23.34 29.96 13.98
CA ASP A 93 -22.11 30.22 14.75
C ASP A 93 -21.21 28.97 14.73
N GLY A 94 -20.09 29.04 13.98
CA GLY A 94 -19.03 28.02 13.95
C GLY A 94 -19.27 26.82 13.02
N CYS A 95 -20.36 26.81 12.25
CA CYS A 95 -20.64 25.72 11.31
C CYS A 95 -19.68 25.72 10.10
N ASP A 96 -19.42 26.90 9.52
CA ASP A 96 -18.48 27.06 8.42
C ASP A 96 -17.05 26.70 8.82
N GLU A 97 -16.63 27.01 10.06
CA GLU A 97 -15.32 26.63 10.57
C GLU A 97 -15.16 25.11 10.66
N LYS A 98 -16.17 24.41 11.19
CA LYS A 98 -16.17 22.94 11.25
C LYS A 98 -16.20 22.32 9.85
N TYR A 99 -17.03 22.86 8.96
CA TYR A 99 -17.07 22.42 7.56
C TYR A 99 -15.71 22.58 6.89
N GLN A 100 -15.04 23.72 7.05
CA GLN A 100 -13.70 23.95 6.49
C GLN A 100 -12.66 22.98 7.04
N GLN A 101 -12.67 22.69 8.35
CA GLN A 101 -11.74 21.73 8.96
C GLN A 101 -11.89 20.33 8.35
N VAL A 102 -13.12 19.84 8.23
CA VAL A 102 -13.39 18.51 7.65
C VAL A 102 -13.10 18.50 6.15
N ARG A 103 -13.48 19.57 5.43
CA ARG A 103 -13.20 19.74 4.00
C ARG A 103 -11.71 19.69 3.68
N ASP A 104 -10.88 20.40 4.45
CA ASP A 104 -9.43 20.42 4.26
C ASP A 104 -8.82 19.04 4.45
N TRP A 105 -9.36 18.26 5.38
CA TRP A 105 -8.96 16.87 5.55
C TRP A 105 -9.38 16.02 4.34
N MET A 106 -10.63 16.15 3.89
CA MET A 106 -11.16 15.41 2.74
C MET A 106 -10.36 15.67 1.46
N LEU A 107 -10.07 16.93 1.14
CA LEU A 107 -9.30 17.28 -0.06
C LEU A 107 -7.91 16.65 -0.08
N LYS A 108 -7.30 16.45 1.09
CA LYS A 108 -5.97 15.85 1.22
C LYS A 108 -5.99 14.32 1.16
N HIS A 109 -7.02 13.69 1.72
CA HIS A 109 -7.04 12.24 1.96
C HIS A 109 -8.00 11.47 1.05
N TYR A 110 -8.90 12.14 0.33
CA TYR A 110 -9.93 11.47 -0.46
C TYR A 110 -9.37 10.76 -1.70
N ALA A 111 -8.40 11.35 -2.40
CA ALA A 111 -7.87 10.82 -3.66
C ALA A 111 -7.48 9.31 -3.65
N PRO A 112 -6.71 8.80 -2.66
CA PRO A 112 -6.41 7.37 -2.59
C PRO A 112 -7.66 6.50 -2.35
N VAL A 113 -8.59 6.95 -1.50
CA VAL A 113 -9.83 6.21 -1.19
C VAL A 113 -10.76 6.20 -2.39
N ARG A 114 -10.88 7.33 -3.10
CA ARG A 114 -11.62 7.45 -4.37
C ARG A 114 -11.17 6.42 -5.40
N ARG A 115 -9.86 6.24 -5.60
CA ARG A 115 -9.32 5.23 -6.53
C ARG A 115 -9.70 3.82 -6.14
N ALA A 116 -9.73 3.55 -4.83
CA ALA A 116 -10.09 2.24 -4.30
C ALA A 116 -11.61 1.96 -4.43
N MET A 117 -12.45 2.99 -4.23
CA MET A 117 -13.91 2.92 -4.32
C MET A 117 -14.47 3.08 -5.73
N ALA A 118 -13.66 3.54 -6.69
CA ALA A 118 -14.04 3.80 -8.08
C ALA A 118 -14.95 2.73 -8.73
N PRO A 119 -14.69 1.40 -8.60
CA PRO A 119 -15.58 0.41 -9.18
C PRO A 119 -16.99 0.41 -8.56
N VAL A 120 -17.09 0.60 -7.23
CA VAL A 120 -18.37 0.67 -6.52
C VAL A 120 -19.10 1.96 -6.86
N ILE A 121 -18.39 3.09 -6.90
CA ILE A 121 -18.97 4.38 -7.32
C ILE A 121 -19.60 4.25 -8.71
N ARG A 122 -18.86 3.70 -9.68
CA ARG A 122 -19.37 3.50 -11.05
C ARG A 122 -20.58 2.58 -11.09
N GLN A 123 -20.58 1.51 -10.30
CA GLN A 123 -21.70 0.58 -10.24
C GLN A 123 -22.96 1.27 -9.71
N VAL A 124 -22.86 1.98 -8.58
CA VAL A 124 -24.02 2.65 -7.97
C VAL A 124 -24.54 3.77 -8.88
N LEU A 125 -23.65 4.55 -9.49
CA LEU A 125 -24.06 5.60 -10.44
C LEU A 125 -24.77 5.04 -11.69
N ALA A 126 -24.34 3.87 -12.17
CA ALA A 126 -25.00 3.19 -13.29
C ALA A 126 -26.39 2.65 -12.92
N GLU A 127 -26.60 2.25 -11.67
CA GLU A 127 -27.90 1.80 -11.15
C GLU A 127 -28.88 2.96 -10.90
N ALA A 128 -28.37 4.16 -10.61
CA ALA A 128 -29.15 5.32 -10.20
C ALA A 128 -29.64 6.22 -11.37
N ASP A 129 -29.56 5.77 -12.63
CA ASP A 129 -29.83 6.58 -13.85
C ASP A 129 -29.07 7.94 -13.87
N GLY A 130 -27.99 8.04 -13.09
CA GLY A 130 -27.26 9.27 -12.86
C GLY A 130 -26.26 9.58 -13.98
N ASN A 131 -25.98 10.87 -14.20
CA ASN A 131 -24.91 11.29 -15.09
C ASN A 131 -23.54 10.81 -14.51
N PRO A 132 -22.80 9.92 -15.20
CA PRO A 132 -21.59 9.28 -14.66
C PRO A 132 -20.36 10.21 -14.56
N GLN A 133 -20.53 11.51 -14.82
CA GLN A 133 -19.39 12.44 -14.96
C GLN A 133 -18.90 13.05 -13.64
N GLU A 134 -19.74 13.13 -12.60
CA GLU A 134 -19.38 13.85 -11.38
C GLU A 134 -19.38 12.94 -10.14
N ASP A 135 -18.30 13.02 -9.36
CA ASP A 135 -18.13 12.22 -8.16
C ASP A 135 -19.10 12.71 -7.07
N PRO A 136 -20.00 11.84 -6.56
CA PRO A 136 -21.02 12.26 -5.60
C PRO A 136 -20.43 12.71 -4.26
N PHE A 137 -19.23 12.25 -3.90
CA PHE A 137 -18.54 12.69 -2.69
C PHE A 137 -17.93 14.07 -2.87
N GLU A 138 -17.26 14.32 -4.00
CA GLU A 138 -16.60 15.61 -4.25
C GLU A 138 -17.61 16.75 -4.20
N LYS A 139 -18.86 16.53 -4.61
CA LYS A 139 -19.92 17.54 -4.48
C LYS A 139 -20.24 17.96 -3.03
N LEU A 140 -19.99 17.11 -2.04
CA LEU A 140 -20.24 17.42 -0.64
C LEU A 140 -19.16 18.31 -0.01
N PHE A 141 -17.95 18.35 -0.58
CA PHE A 141 -16.82 19.09 0.00
C PHE A 141 -16.07 20.00 -1.00
N ALA A 142 -16.39 19.96 -2.30
CA ALA A 142 -15.81 20.86 -3.29
C ALA A 142 -16.15 22.33 -3.01
N PRO A 143 -17.41 22.69 -2.66
CA PRO A 143 -17.75 24.07 -2.33
C PRO A 143 -16.97 24.58 -1.13
N ALA A 144 -16.65 25.88 -1.12
CA ALA A 144 -15.79 26.48 -0.10
C ALA A 144 -16.53 26.72 1.23
N HIS A 145 -17.85 26.87 1.16
CA HIS A 145 -18.72 27.17 2.30
C HIS A 145 -19.87 26.18 2.38
N VAL A 146 -20.36 25.92 3.60
CA VAL A 146 -21.42 24.94 3.83
C VAL A 146 -22.72 25.34 3.13
N MET A 147 -23.01 26.65 3.08
CA MET A 147 -24.19 27.19 2.40
C MET A 147 -24.15 26.99 0.90
N GLN A 148 -22.98 27.04 0.29
CA GLN A 148 -22.86 26.73 -1.14
C GLN A 148 -23.24 25.27 -1.41
N VAL A 149 -22.90 24.33 -0.53
CA VAL A 149 -23.31 22.92 -0.67
C VAL A 149 -24.84 22.79 -0.62
N ILE A 150 -25.48 23.49 0.32
CA ILE A 150 -26.94 23.41 0.53
C ILE A 150 -27.71 24.09 -0.60
N GLU A 151 -27.25 25.25 -1.07
CA GLU A 151 -27.94 26.05 -2.09
C GLU A 151 -27.67 25.56 -3.52
N SER A 152 -26.46 25.07 -3.81
CA SER A 152 -26.08 24.65 -5.17
C SER A 152 -26.73 23.34 -5.62
N ASP A 153 -27.20 22.53 -4.68
CA ASP A 153 -27.75 21.19 -4.98
C ASP A 153 -29.26 21.20 -5.28
N GLY A 154 -29.89 22.37 -5.38
CA GLY A 154 -31.31 22.50 -5.73
C GLY A 154 -32.27 21.77 -4.78
N GLY A 155 -31.82 21.45 -3.56
CA GLY A 155 -32.56 20.66 -2.57
C GLY A 155 -32.26 19.14 -2.57
N ASP A 156 -31.36 18.63 -3.43
CA ASP A 156 -31.02 17.19 -3.51
C ASP A 156 -29.89 16.75 -2.56
N LEU A 157 -29.50 17.60 -1.61
CA LEU A 157 -28.43 17.28 -0.64
C LEU A 157 -28.70 15.96 0.10
N LEU A 158 -29.96 15.72 0.49
CA LEU A 158 -30.35 14.48 1.16
C LEU A 158 -30.19 13.26 0.24
N GLY A 159 -30.60 13.36 -1.03
CA GLY A 159 -30.44 12.29 -2.01
C GLY A 159 -28.96 11.94 -2.21
N ARG A 160 -28.10 12.96 -2.27
CA ARG A 160 -26.64 12.79 -2.36
C ARG A 160 -26.03 12.14 -1.12
N ILE A 161 -26.48 12.51 0.08
CA ILE A 161 -26.03 11.86 1.32
C ILE A 161 -26.45 10.38 1.34
N ILE A 162 -27.68 10.07 0.94
CA ILE A 162 -28.16 8.68 0.84
C ILE A 162 -27.32 7.89 -0.18
N LEU A 163 -27.06 8.47 -1.35
CA LEU A 163 -26.24 7.86 -2.39
C LEU A 163 -24.80 7.57 -1.92
N THR A 164 -24.16 8.55 -1.28
CA THR A 164 -22.80 8.40 -0.78
C THR A 164 -22.72 7.39 0.38
N ARG A 165 -23.75 7.31 1.25
CA ARG A 165 -23.87 6.27 2.28
C ARG A 165 -24.02 4.87 1.68
N ASP A 166 -24.82 4.71 0.62
CA ASP A 166 -24.94 3.41 -0.07
C ASP A 166 -23.59 2.97 -0.65
N ILE A 167 -22.86 3.88 -1.30
CA ILE A 167 -21.52 3.57 -1.84
C ILE A 167 -20.56 3.10 -0.74
N VAL A 168 -20.51 3.83 0.38
CA VAL A 168 -19.67 3.48 1.54
C VAL A 168 -20.06 2.10 2.09
N ALA A 169 -21.36 1.84 2.27
CA ALA A 169 -21.85 0.57 2.80
C ALA A 169 -21.49 -0.62 1.89
N ARG A 170 -21.69 -0.47 0.57
CA ARG A 170 -21.33 -1.50 -0.43
C ARG A 170 -19.84 -1.74 -0.48
N TYR A 171 -19.04 -0.69 -0.35
CA TYR A 171 -17.58 -0.82 -0.35
C TYR A 171 -17.05 -1.46 0.93
N ASP A 172 -17.61 -1.16 2.11
CA ASP A 172 -17.28 -1.85 3.36
C ASP A 172 -17.61 -3.36 3.25
N ALA A 173 -18.80 -3.69 2.73
CA ALA A 173 -19.18 -5.09 2.49
C ALA A 173 -18.21 -5.79 1.52
N HIS A 174 -17.79 -5.09 0.45
CA HIS A 174 -16.78 -5.60 -0.49
C HIS A 174 -15.44 -5.88 0.20
N LEU A 175 -14.95 -4.96 1.04
CA LEU A 175 -13.69 -5.14 1.77
C LEU A 175 -13.76 -6.31 2.75
N ARG A 176 -14.86 -6.45 3.49
CA ARG A 176 -15.07 -7.58 4.42
C ARG A 176 -15.05 -8.93 3.68
N ALA A 177 -15.79 -9.03 2.57
CA ALA A 177 -15.82 -10.24 1.76
C ALA A 177 -14.44 -10.58 1.17
N LYS A 178 -13.68 -9.56 0.74
CA LYS A 178 -12.33 -9.73 0.21
C LYS A 178 -11.35 -10.24 1.28
N ILE A 179 -11.40 -9.67 2.48
CA ILE A 179 -10.57 -10.11 3.62
C ILE A 179 -10.91 -11.56 3.97
N GLU A 180 -12.19 -11.89 4.12
CA GLU A 180 -12.62 -13.25 4.46
C GLU A 180 -12.14 -14.28 3.43
N LYS A 181 -12.24 -13.95 2.14
CA LYS A 181 -11.74 -14.79 1.05
C LYS A 181 -10.25 -15.08 1.20
N TYR A 182 -9.43 -14.06 1.45
CA TYR A 182 -7.98 -14.25 1.65
C TYR A 182 -7.67 -15.02 2.93
N THR A 183 -8.40 -14.76 4.03
CA THR A 183 -8.24 -15.53 5.26
C THR A 183 -8.49 -17.03 5.03
N ARG A 184 -9.55 -17.40 4.30
CA ARG A 184 -9.82 -18.81 3.97
C ARG A 184 -8.73 -19.45 3.08
N GLN A 185 -8.14 -18.68 2.17
CA GLN A 185 -7.07 -19.16 1.29
C GLN A 185 -5.74 -19.39 2.01
N VAL A 186 -5.50 -18.75 3.17
CA VAL A 186 -4.29 -18.95 3.98
C VAL A 186 -4.43 -20.15 4.92
N VAL A 187 -5.65 -20.53 5.28
CA VAL A 187 -5.94 -21.64 6.22
C VAL A 187 -5.97 -23.02 5.52
N HIS A 188 -6.05 -23.05 4.18
CA HIS A 188 -6.04 -24.26 3.35
C HIS A 188 -4.74 -24.42 2.57
#